data_AF-A0A7W3YMI8-F1
#
_entry.id   AF-A0A7W3YMI8-F1
#
_cell.length_a   1.000
_cell.length_b   1.000
_cell.length_c   1.000
_cell.angle_alpha   90.00
_cell.angle_beta   90.00
_cell.angle_gamma   90.00
#
_symmetry.space_group_name_H-M   'P 1'
#
loop_
_entity.id
_entity.type
_entity.pdbx_description
1 polymer ?
#
loop_
_entity_poly.entity_id
_entity_poly.type
_entity_poly.pdbx_seq_one_letter_code
_entity_poly.pdbx_strand_id
1 'polypeptide(L)'
;MDQVKSQEQLALEQAMSGVSDDRFTLTDDGDVTWALGKLKEVEEKRLNNQKMVEEAISPHQIKIDQAKKWLAESNKKLDESRDYYVGLIREYTDPKQAQKATYKLPTPNGNISYAKKQPEYKHDDKKLLEVLPDEFIKTETIKKVKWGEFKKHIKDYPVKNGKVIDPETGEMLEGVEQVKPARREFTIKPIKEDK
;
A
#
# COMPACT_ATOMS: atom_id res chain seq x y z
N MET A 1 -47.09 21.17 -37.83
CA MET A 1 -46.55 22.54 -37.73
C MET A 1 -45.27 22.46 -36.98
N ASP A 2 -44.20 22.69 -37.71
CA ASP A 2 -42.82 22.54 -37.33
C ASP A 2 -42.46 23.38 -36.11
N GLN A 3 -41.79 22.74 -35.15
CA GLN A 3 -41.02 23.47 -34.17
C GLN A 3 -39.78 24.00 -34.88
N VAL A 4 -39.84 25.27 -35.26
CA VAL A 4 -38.69 26.02 -35.76
C VAL A 4 -37.62 26.01 -34.66
N LYS A 5 -36.54 25.24 -34.86
CA LYS A 5 -35.35 25.28 -34.00
C LYS A 5 -34.93 26.74 -33.86
N SER A 6 -34.73 27.20 -32.63
CA SER A 6 -34.24 28.57 -32.37
C SER A 6 -32.93 28.79 -33.13
N GLN A 7 -32.73 30.00 -33.65
CA GLN A 7 -31.46 30.43 -34.28
C GLN A 7 -30.26 30.13 -33.37
N GLU A 8 -30.43 30.20 -32.06
CA GLU A 8 -29.41 29.86 -31.07
C GLU A 8 -29.14 28.35 -30.99
N GLN A 9 -30.17 27.51 -31.14
CA GLN A 9 -30.01 26.05 -31.15
C GLN A 9 -29.30 25.56 -32.41
N LEU A 10 -29.60 26.18 -33.56
CA LEU A 10 -28.94 25.88 -34.82
C LEU A 10 -27.47 26.35 -34.81
N ALA A 11 -27.20 27.52 -34.23
CA ALA A 11 -25.84 28.05 -34.07
C ALA A 11 -25.00 27.22 -33.08
N LEU A 12 -25.61 26.71 -31.99
CA LEU A 12 -24.93 25.86 -31.01
C LEU A 12 -24.61 24.47 -31.59
N GLU A 13 -25.51 23.89 -32.38
CA GLU A 13 -25.31 22.61 -33.07
C GLU A 13 -24.21 22.71 -34.15
N GLN A 14 -24.16 23.82 -34.90
CA GLN A 14 -23.09 24.10 -35.88
C GLN A 14 -21.74 24.42 -35.24
N ALA A 15 -21.71 25.05 -34.06
CA ALA A 15 -20.46 25.29 -33.32
C ALA A 15 -19.89 24.01 -32.69
N MET A 16 -20.76 23.05 -32.33
CA MET A 16 -20.36 21.77 -31.74
C MET A 16 -20.03 20.68 -32.77
N SER A 17 -20.41 20.83 -34.04
CA SER A 17 -20.10 19.85 -35.09
C SER A 17 -18.67 19.96 -35.65
N GLY A 18 -17.83 20.86 -35.13
CA GLY A 18 -16.50 21.17 -35.64
C GLY A 18 -15.32 20.82 -34.74
N VAL A 19 -15.54 20.27 -33.54
CA VAL A 19 -14.45 19.83 -32.67
C VAL A 19 -14.09 18.40 -33.05
N SER A 20 -13.24 18.26 -34.06
CA SER A 20 -12.57 16.99 -34.33
C SER A 20 -11.74 16.61 -33.11
N ASP A 21 -12.14 15.52 -32.50
CA ASP A 21 -11.40 14.86 -31.45
C ASP A 21 -10.14 14.25 -32.08
N ASP A 22 -9.00 14.92 -31.98
CA ASP A 22 -7.68 14.49 -32.52
C ASP A 22 -7.12 13.24 -31.82
N ARG A 23 -7.98 12.32 -31.39
CA ARG A 23 -7.62 11.02 -30.83
C ARG A 23 -7.48 10.00 -31.96
N PHE A 24 -6.29 9.42 -32.08
CA PHE A 24 -6.08 8.27 -32.95
C PHE A 24 -6.95 7.10 -32.49
N THR A 25 -7.84 6.64 -33.36
CA THR A 25 -8.76 5.53 -33.09
C THR A 25 -8.23 4.28 -33.75
N LEU A 26 -8.09 3.20 -32.98
CA LEU A 26 -7.70 1.89 -33.51
C LEU A 26 -8.92 1.28 -34.21
N THR A 27 -8.80 1.00 -35.50
CA THR A 27 -9.90 0.52 -36.34
C THR A 27 -9.74 -0.90 -36.83
N ASP A 28 -8.50 -1.40 -36.90
CA ASP A 28 -8.20 -2.78 -37.30
C ASP A 28 -7.09 -3.43 -36.44
N ASP A 29 -6.86 -4.73 -36.67
CA ASP A 29 -5.83 -5.52 -35.96
C ASP A 29 -4.40 -5.02 -36.26
N GLY A 30 -4.19 -4.36 -37.40
CA GLY A 30 -2.93 -3.70 -37.75
C GLY A 30 -2.66 -2.48 -36.88
N ASP A 31 -3.68 -1.66 -36.62
CA ASP A 31 -3.60 -0.52 -35.69
C ASP A 31 -3.26 -0.98 -34.26
N VAL A 32 -3.85 -2.10 -33.81
CA VAL A 32 -3.53 -2.70 -32.51
C VAL A 32 -2.07 -3.17 -32.46
N THR A 33 -1.58 -3.78 -33.53
CA THR A 33 -0.17 -4.21 -33.64
C THR A 33 0.77 -3.01 -33.58
N TRP A 34 0.46 -1.92 -34.28
CA TRP A 34 1.20 -0.66 -34.21
C TRP A 34 1.18 -0.05 -32.80
N ALA A 35 0.01 -0.03 -32.13
CA ALA A 35 -0.13 0.51 -30.79
C ALA A 35 0.67 -0.30 -29.75
N LEU A 36 0.71 -1.64 -29.88
CA LEU A 36 1.57 -2.50 -29.05
C LEU A 36 3.05 -2.25 -29.34
N GLY A 37 3.43 -2.01 -30.60
CA GLY A 37 4.78 -1.60 -30.97
C GLY A 37 5.18 -0.27 -30.33
N LYS A 38 4.27 0.71 -30.30
CA LYS A 38 4.47 1.99 -29.60
C LYS A 38 4.58 1.82 -28.10
N LEU A 39 3.78 0.94 -27.51
CA LEU A 39 3.88 0.61 -26.09
C LEU A 39 5.26 -0.01 -25.75
N LYS A 40 5.77 -0.90 -26.62
CA LYS A 40 7.12 -1.46 -26.46
C LYS A 40 8.19 -0.38 -26.49
N GLU A 41 8.13 0.56 -27.45
CA GLU A 41 9.07 1.68 -27.55
C GLU A 41 9.05 2.57 -26.29
N VAL A 42 7.86 2.82 -25.72
CA VAL A 42 7.70 3.57 -24.47
C VAL A 42 8.31 2.82 -23.29
N GLU A 43 8.10 1.51 -23.18
CA GLU A 43 8.68 0.69 -22.13
C GLU A 43 10.21 0.59 -22.22
N GLU A 44 10.76 0.49 -23.43
CA GLU A 44 12.21 0.52 -23.65
C GLU A 44 12.82 1.85 -23.21
N LYS A 45 12.18 2.98 -23.54
CA LYS A 45 12.59 4.31 -23.06
C LYS A 45 12.51 4.41 -21.54
N ARG A 46 11.45 3.85 -20.93
CA ARG A 46 11.30 3.81 -19.46
C ARG A 46 12.44 3.02 -18.82
N LEU A 47 12.78 1.85 -19.35
CA LEU A 47 13.88 1.03 -18.85
C LEU A 47 15.23 1.74 -19.01
N ASN A 48 15.45 2.41 -20.14
CA ASN A 48 16.67 3.19 -20.36
C ASN A 48 16.81 4.33 -19.34
N ASN A 49 15.74 5.09 -19.10
CA ASN A 49 15.74 6.14 -18.07
C ASN A 49 16.07 5.57 -16.68
N GLN A 50 15.54 4.40 -16.33
CA GLN A 50 15.87 3.73 -15.06
C GLN A 50 17.34 3.35 -14.98
N LYS A 51 17.92 2.79 -16.05
CA LYS A 51 19.35 2.46 -16.11
C LYS A 51 20.24 3.69 -15.95
N MET A 52 19.91 4.79 -16.62
CA MET A 52 20.68 6.03 -16.51
C MET A 52 20.73 6.55 -15.06
N VAL A 53 19.63 6.46 -14.32
CA VAL A 53 19.58 6.83 -12.90
C VAL A 53 20.43 5.89 -12.06
N GLU A 54 20.32 4.57 -12.27
CA GLU A 54 21.12 3.57 -11.56
C GLU A 54 22.63 3.77 -11.79
N GLU A 55 23.04 3.98 -13.03
CA GLU A 55 24.43 4.27 -13.40
C GLU A 55 24.96 5.56 -12.77
N ALA A 56 24.10 6.58 -12.64
CA ALA A 56 24.45 7.82 -11.95
C ALA A 56 24.58 7.64 -10.44
N ILE A 57 23.73 6.82 -9.80
CA ILE A 57 23.71 6.63 -8.34
C ILE A 57 24.82 5.67 -7.87
N SER A 58 25.10 4.62 -8.63
CA SER A 58 26.10 3.59 -8.30
C SER A 58 27.45 4.14 -7.77
N PRO A 59 28.13 5.10 -8.43
CA PRO A 59 29.37 5.66 -7.92
C PRO A 59 29.21 6.45 -6.62
N HIS A 60 28.05 7.07 -6.37
CA HIS A 60 27.76 7.74 -5.11
C HIS A 60 27.54 6.73 -3.99
N GLN A 61 26.88 5.61 -4.27
CA GLN A 61 26.70 4.53 -3.30
C GLN A 61 28.05 3.97 -2.83
N ILE A 62 29.00 3.76 -3.75
CA ILE A 62 30.37 3.35 -3.42
C ILE A 62 31.05 4.34 -2.47
N LYS A 63 30.91 5.65 -2.72
CA LYS A 63 31.47 6.70 -1.84
C LYS A 63 30.83 6.69 -0.46
N ILE A 64 29.50 6.50 -0.38
CA ILE A 64 28.79 6.36 0.89
C ILE A 64 29.32 5.17 1.68
N ASP A 65 29.52 4.03 1.03
CA ASP A 65 30.00 2.82 1.68
C ASP A 65 31.45 2.96 2.14
N GLN A 66 32.30 3.63 1.35
CA GLN A 66 33.67 4.00 1.76
C GLN A 66 33.66 4.93 2.98
N ALA A 67 32.81 5.95 3.00
CA ALA A 67 32.70 6.87 4.12
C ALA A 67 32.22 6.15 5.40
N LYS A 68 31.24 5.24 5.28
CA LYS A 68 30.79 4.39 6.40
C LYS A 68 31.90 3.49 6.92
N LYS A 69 32.68 2.88 6.01
CA LYS A 69 33.82 2.04 6.38
C LYS A 69 34.89 2.84 7.11
N TRP A 70 35.26 4.00 6.61
CA TRP A 70 36.21 4.89 7.27
C TRP A 70 35.72 5.33 8.65
N LEU A 71 34.43 5.65 8.80
CA LEU A 71 33.83 6.00 10.09
C LEU A 71 33.92 4.83 11.09
N ALA A 72 33.59 3.62 10.65
CA ALA A 72 33.68 2.42 11.47
C ALA A 72 35.13 2.13 11.89
N GLU A 73 36.10 2.26 10.98
CA GLU A 73 37.51 2.08 11.29
C GLU A 73 38.03 3.15 12.26
N SER A 74 37.61 4.40 12.08
CA SER A 74 37.97 5.53 12.95
C SER A 74 37.41 5.36 14.36
N ASN A 75 36.19 4.84 14.48
CA ASN A 75 35.55 4.60 15.77
C ASN A 75 35.93 3.26 16.40
N LYS A 76 36.53 2.32 15.66
CA LYS A 76 36.84 0.98 16.14
C LYS A 76 37.54 0.95 17.51
N LYS A 77 38.60 1.75 17.69
CA LYS A 77 39.33 1.81 18.97
C LYS A 77 38.50 2.42 20.10
N LEU A 78 37.63 3.38 19.77
CA LEU A 78 36.71 4.00 20.74
C LEU A 78 35.63 3.00 21.16
N ASP A 79 35.10 2.23 20.22
CA ASP A 79 34.13 1.17 20.47
C ASP A 79 34.75 0.04 21.30
N GLU A 80 35.97 -0.40 20.97
CA GLU A 80 36.74 -1.36 21.78
C GLU A 80 36.97 -0.86 23.21
N SER A 81 37.34 0.42 23.36
CA SER A 81 37.53 1.04 24.68
C SER A 81 36.21 1.15 25.46
N ARG A 82 35.13 1.53 24.78
CA ARG A 82 33.78 1.57 25.36
C ARG A 82 33.39 0.18 25.87
N ASP A 83 33.53 -0.84 25.04
CA ASP A 83 33.13 -2.20 25.39
C ASP A 83 33.96 -2.77 26.53
N TYR A 84 35.26 -2.45 26.58
CA TYR A 84 36.13 -2.75 27.72
C TYR A 84 35.60 -2.16 29.03
N TYR A 85 35.31 -0.85 29.06
CA TYR A 85 34.79 -0.20 30.28
C TYR A 85 33.38 -0.67 30.65
N VAL A 86 32.51 -0.92 29.66
CA VAL A 86 31.19 -1.52 29.90
C VAL A 86 31.33 -2.91 30.52
N GLY A 87 32.31 -3.71 30.07
CA GLY A 87 32.64 -5.00 30.65
C GLY A 87 33.01 -4.89 32.13
N LEU A 88 33.93 -3.99 32.49
CA LEU A 88 34.33 -3.75 33.88
C LEU A 88 33.14 -3.32 34.76
N ILE A 89 32.29 -2.43 34.24
CA ILE A 89 31.10 -1.98 34.97
C ILE A 89 30.18 -3.18 35.23
N ARG A 90 29.91 -4.01 34.21
CA ARG A 90 29.04 -5.19 34.35
C ARG A 90 29.60 -6.21 35.32
N GLU A 91 30.89 -6.50 35.26
CA GLU A 91 31.55 -7.42 36.20
C GLU A 91 31.33 -7.00 37.67
N TYR A 92 31.33 -5.68 37.93
CA TYR A 92 31.06 -5.14 39.25
C TYR A 92 29.57 -5.09 39.62
N THR A 93 28.67 -4.80 38.66
CA THR A 93 27.25 -4.56 38.94
C THR A 93 26.34 -5.78 38.79
N ASP A 94 26.67 -6.74 37.94
CA ASP A 94 25.86 -7.95 37.70
C ASP A 94 25.69 -8.80 38.97
N PRO A 95 26.75 -9.10 39.77
CA PRO A 95 26.58 -9.86 41.01
C PRO A 95 25.70 -9.14 42.03
N LYS A 96 25.76 -7.79 42.06
CA LYS A 96 24.96 -6.95 42.97
C LYS A 96 23.50 -6.86 42.54
N GLN A 97 23.26 -6.86 41.23
CA GLN A 97 21.93 -6.94 40.67
C GLN A 97 21.31 -8.31 40.94
N ALA A 98 22.05 -9.41 40.80
CA ALA A 98 21.51 -10.76 41.03
C ALA A 98 20.93 -10.94 42.45
N GLN A 99 21.45 -10.20 43.43
CA GLN A 99 20.98 -10.22 44.82
C GLN A 99 19.73 -9.35 45.07
N LYS A 100 19.33 -8.48 44.12
CA LYS A 100 18.25 -7.49 44.32
C LYS A 100 17.26 -7.47 43.14
N ALA A 101 15.96 -7.44 43.43
CA ALA A 101 14.92 -7.30 42.40
C ALA A 101 15.05 -6.01 41.56
N THR A 102 15.69 -4.98 42.11
CA THR A 102 16.01 -3.73 41.40
C THR A 102 17.36 -3.21 41.91
N TYR A 103 18.26 -2.83 41.00
CA TYR A 103 19.56 -2.28 41.34
C TYR A 103 19.77 -0.93 40.64
N LYS A 104 20.17 0.08 41.43
CA LYS A 104 20.50 1.43 40.95
C LYS A 104 21.80 1.89 41.60
N LEU A 105 22.71 2.44 40.81
CA LEU A 105 23.94 3.06 41.26
C LEU A 105 24.07 4.44 40.60
N PRO A 106 23.67 5.51 41.31
CA PRO A 106 23.89 6.87 40.84
C PRO A 106 25.35 7.27 41.03
N THR A 107 25.94 7.92 40.03
CA THR A 107 27.29 8.50 40.11
C THR A 107 27.29 9.89 39.46
N PRO A 108 28.25 10.78 39.80
CA PRO A 108 28.36 12.10 39.18
C PRO A 108 28.50 12.05 37.65
N ASN A 109 29.06 10.96 37.11
CA ASN A 109 29.36 10.80 35.68
C ASN A 109 28.32 9.93 34.94
N GLY A 110 27.24 9.52 35.62
CA GLY A 110 26.20 8.69 35.00
C GLY A 110 25.49 7.78 36.00
N ASN A 111 24.37 7.20 35.58
CA ASN A 111 23.55 6.34 36.41
C ASN A 111 23.47 4.94 35.80
N ILE A 112 23.70 3.92 36.62
CA ILE A 112 23.49 2.51 36.24
C ILE A 112 22.19 2.05 36.87
N SER A 113 21.28 1.50 36.07
CA SER A 113 20.03 0.94 36.57
C SER A 113 19.67 -0.35 35.86
N TYR A 114 19.35 -1.37 36.64
CA TYR A 114 18.80 -2.62 36.14
C TYR A 114 17.32 -2.65 36.48
N ALA A 115 16.49 -2.58 35.45
CA ALA A 115 15.05 -2.69 35.54
C ALA A 115 14.61 -4.00 34.89
N LYS A 116 13.78 -4.77 35.59
CA LYS A 116 13.12 -5.93 35.00
C LYS A 116 12.12 -5.45 33.95
N LYS A 117 12.42 -5.68 32.68
CA LYS A 117 11.44 -5.50 31.60
C LYS A 117 10.52 -6.72 31.56
N GLN A 118 9.23 -6.48 31.36
CA GLN A 118 8.30 -7.56 31.06
C GLN A 118 8.66 -8.15 29.70
N PRO A 119 8.55 -9.47 29.52
CA PRO A 119 8.74 -10.10 28.21
C PRO A 119 7.72 -9.55 27.21
N GLU A 120 8.21 -9.27 26.00
CA GLU A 120 7.35 -8.94 24.87
C GLU A 120 6.93 -10.24 24.18
N TYR A 121 5.62 -10.49 24.15
CA TYR A 121 5.06 -11.69 23.54
C TYR A 121 4.54 -11.35 22.14
N LYS A 122 5.15 -11.94 21.12
CA LYS A 122 4.53 -12.05 19.80
C LYS A 122 3.43 -13.11 19.89
N HIS A 123 2.19 -12.72 19.60
CA HIS A 123 1.04 -13.62 19.65
C HIS A 123 0.41 -13.77 18.26
N ASP A 124 -0.23 -14.92 18.04
CA ASP A 124 -1.02 -15.23 16.85
C ASP A 124 -2.42 -15.60 17.33
N ASP A 125 -3.33 -14.65 17.22
CA ASP A 125 -4.71 -14.77 17.71
C ASP A 125 -5.39 -16.02 17.19
N LYS A 126 -5.13 -16.43 15.94
CA LYS A 126 -5.79 -17.59 15.34
C LYS A 126 -5.43 -18.88 16.07
N LYS A 127 -4.16 -19.05 16.45
CA LYS A 127 -3.70 -20.22 17.19
C LYS A 127 -4.12 -20.15 18.65
N LEU A 128 -4.15 -18.96 19.24
CA LEU A 128 -4.55 -18.79 20.63
C LEU A 128 -6.03 -19.08 20.85
N LEU A 129 -6.89 -18.75 19.88
CA LEU A 129 -8.32 -19.06 19.93
C LEU A 129 -8.62 -20.57 19.97
N GLU A 130 -7.70 -21.42 19.52
CA GLU A 130 -7.87 -22.89 19.54
C GLU A 130 -7.44 -23.54 20.87
N VAL A 131 -6.61 -22.85 21.66
CA VAL A 131 -5.91 -23.43 22.81
C VAL A 131 -6.30 -22.76 24.14
N LEU A 132 -6.71 -21.49 24.11
CA LEU A 132 -7.04 -20.76 25.32
C LEU A 132 -8.44 -21.12 25.84
N PRO A 133 -8.63 -21.17 27.18
CA PRO A 133 -9.95 -21.27 27.77
C PRO A 133 -10.82 -20.03 27.46
N ASP A 134 -12.14 -20.22 27.43
CA ASP A 134 -13.11 -19.18 27.09
C ASP A 134 -12.99 -17.90 27.93
N GLU A 135 -12.48 -17.98 29.17
CA GLU A 135 -12.28 -16.84 30.06
C GLU A 135 -11.29 -15.79 29.52
N PHE A 136 -10.41 -16.19 28.59
CA PHE A 136 -9.46 -15.31 27.90
C PHE A 136 -9.89 -14.95 26.47
N ILE A 137 -11.04 -15.45 26.01
CA ILE A 137 -11.55 -15.22 24.66
C ILE A 137 -12.67 -14.19 24.72
N LYS A 138 -12.45 -13.03 24.10
CA LYS A 138 -13.50 -12.01 23.93
C LYS A 138 -14.29 -12.28 22.66
N THR A 139 -15.53 -12.75 22.78
CA THR A 139 -16.43 -12.91 21.64
C THR A 139 -17.17 -11.61 21.34
N GLU A 140 -16.74 -10.86 20.33
CA GLU A 140 -17.51 -9.74 19.80
C GLU A 140 -18.48 -10.24 18.72
N THR A 141 -19.78 -10.25 19.02
CA THR A 141 -20.81 -10.57 18.02
C THR A 141 -20.99 -9.36 17.11
N ILE A 142 -20.14 -9.25 16.09
CA ILE A 142 -20.28 -8.22 15.07
C ILE A 142 -21.43 -8.64 14.16
N LYS A 143 -22.58 -7.96 14.24
CA LYS A 143 -23.64 -8.08 13.22
C LYS A 143 -23.09 -7.56 11.89
N LYS A 144 -22.57 -8.47 11.06
CA LYS A 144 -22.09 -8.14 9.72
C LYS A 144 -23.20 -8.40 8.71
N VAL A 145 -23.44 -7.44 7.85
CA VAL A 145 -24.28 -7.66 6.66
C VAL A 145 -23.61 -8.73 5.82
N LYS A 146 -24.33 -9.81 5.50
CA LYS A 146 -23.89 -10.82 4.52
C LYS A 146 -23.98 -10.25 3.12
N TRP A 147 -23.11 -9.30 2.81
CA TRP A 147 -23.15 -8.53 1.57
C TRP A 147 -23.13 -9.40 0.32
N GLY A 148 -22.41 -10.53 0.33
CA GLY A 148 -22.37 -11.46 -0.82
C GLY A 148 -23.72 -12.13 -1.13
N GLU A 149 -24.49 -12.50 -0.11
CA GLU A 149 -25.84 -13.08 -0.29
C GLU A 149 -26.83 -11.96 -0.70
N PHE A 150 -26.77 -10.83 0.00
CA PHE A 150 -27.64 -9.68 -0.29
C PHE A 150 -27.41 -9.09 -1.68
N LYS A 151 -26.15 -8.96 -2.14
CA LYS A 151 -25.79 -8.48 -3.48
C LYS A 151 -26.36 -9.37 -4.59
N LYS A 152 -26.46 -10.68 -4.38
CA LYS A 152 -27.09 -11.60 -5.35
C LYS A 152 -28.59 -11.37 -5.43
N HIS A 153 -29.23 -11.09 -4.29
CA HIS A 153 -30.66 -10.82 -4.21
C HIS A 153 -31.05 -9.52 -4.94
N ILE A 154 -30.25 -8.46 -4.78
CA ILE A 154 -30.53 -7.14 -5.39
C ILE A 154 -29.91 -6.96 -6.79
N LYS A 155 -29.30 -7.99 -7.38
CA LYS A 155 -28.53 -7.89 -8.62
C LYS A 155 -29.40 -7.39 -9.80
N ASP A 156 -30.64 -7.81 -9.82
CA ASP A 156 -31.59 -7.55 -10.91
C ASP A 156 -32.59 -6.43 -10.54
N TYR A 157 -32.38 -5.75 -9.41
CA TYR A 157 -33.26 -4.68 -8.97
C TYR A 157 -33.04 -3.44 -9.85
N PRO A 158 -34.13 -2.72 -10.20
CA PRO A 158 -34.02 -1.51 -10.99
C PRO A 158 -33.24 -0.43 -10.24
N VAL A 159 -32.30 0.22 -10.94
CA VAL A 159 -31.49 1.31 -10.38
C VAL A 159 -31.87 2.63 -11.05
N LYS A 160 -32.20 3.65 -10.25
CA LYS A 160 -32.46 5.01 -10.72
C LYS A 160 -31.56 5.98 -9.98
N ASN A 161 -30.77 6.76 -10.72
CA ASN A 161 -29.80 7.72 -10.16
C ASN A 161 -28.87 7.12 -9.10
N GLY A 162 -28.36 5.90 -9.32
CA GLY A 162 -27.46 5.22 -8.39
C GLY A 162 -28.13 4.60 -7.16
N LYS A 163 -29.44 4.78 -6.97
CA LYS A 163 -30.21 4.17 -5.87
C LYS A 163 -30.92 2.91 -6.36
N VAL A 164 -30.79 1.83 -5.60
CA VAL A 164 -31.45 0.54 -5.88
C VAL A 164 -32.89 0.61 -5.36
N ILE A 165 -33.86 0.27 -6.21
CA ILE A 165 -35.29 0.27 -5.87
C ILE A 165 -35.74 -1.18 -5.68
N ASP A 166 -36.45 -1.45 -4.58
CA ASP A 166 -37.07 -2.74 -4.34
C ASP A 166 -38.28 -2.94 -5.28
N PRO A 167 -38.31 -4.00 -6.10
CA PRO A 167 -39.39 -4.25 -7.05
C PRO A 167 -40.73 -4.63 -6.40
N GLU A 168 -40.75 -5.10 -5.14
CA GLU A 168 -41.98 -5.50 -4.45
C GLU A 168 -42.63 -4.33 -3.69
N THR A 169 -41.82 -3.50 -3.05
CA THR A 169 -42.31 -2.38 -2.22
C THR A 169 -42.30 -1.04 -2.97
N GLY A 170 -41.51 -0.92 -4.04
CA GLY A 170 -41.29 0.34 -4.75
C GLY A 170 -40.48 1.36 -3.95
N GLU A 171 -39.98 0.98 -2.77
CA GLU A 171 -39.19 1.85 -1.89
C GLU A 171 -37.70 1.82 -2.25
N MET A 172 -37.00 2.92 -1.96
CA MET A 172 -35.56 3.02 -2.16
C MET A 172 -34.83 2.27 -1.05
N LEU A 173 -33.89 1.38 -1.40
CA LEU A 173 -33.05 0.69 -0.44
C LEU A 173 -32.01 1.66 0.14
N GLU A 174 -32.30 2.22 1.31
CA GLU A 174 -31.40 3.09 2.05
C GLU A 174 -30.16 2.30 2.52
N GLY A 175 -28.96 2.79 2.16
CA GLY A 175 -27.68 2.14 2.48
C GLY A 175 -27.06 1.32 1.34
N VAL A 176 -27.72 1.19 0.17
CA VAL A 176 -27.11 0.62 -1.04
C VAL A 176 -27.13 1.61 -2.19
N GLU A 177 -25.93 2.06 -2.58
CA GLU A 177 -25.73 2.90 -3.76
C GLU A 177 -24.82 2.20 -4.77
N GLN A 178 -25.25 2.21 -6.03
CA GLN A 178 -24.44 1.76 -7.16
C GLN A 178 -23.46 2.86 -7.55
N VAL A 179 -22.23 2.77 -7.04
CA VAL A 179 -21.16 3.74 -7.35
C VAL A 179 -20.58 3.56 -8.76
N LYS A 180 -20.57 2.33 -9.29
CA LYS A 180 -20.08 2.01 -10.64
C LYS A 180 -20.97 0.93 -11.28
N PRO A 181 -21.34 1.08 -12.57
CA PRO A 181 -22.08 0.05 -13.28
C PRO A 181 -21.20 -1.18 -13.50
N ALA A 182 -21.84 -2.34 -13.73
CA ALA A 182 -21.12 -3.54 -14.13
C ALA A 182 -20.39 -3.29 -15.47
N ARG A 183 -19.06 -3.46 -15.50
CA ARG A 183 -18.25 -3.37 -16.73
C ARG A 183 -17.35 -4.58 -16.89
N ARG A 184 -16.92 -4.84 -18.12
CA ARG A 184 -15.87 -5.81 -18.44
C ARG A 184 -14.50 -5.23 -18.07
N GLU A 185 -13.60 -6.07 -17.57
CA GLU A 185 -12.21 -5.70 -17.24
C GLU A 185 -11.29 -6.08 -18.42
N PHE A 186 -10.36 -5.20 -18.77
CA PHE A 186 -9.42 -5.36 -19.87
C PHE A 186 -7.98 -5.44 -19.33
N THR A 187 -7.25 -6.49 -19.72
CA THR A 187 -5.90 -6.77 -19.24
C THR A 187 -4.99 -7.10 -20.42
N ILE A 188 -3.89 -6.35 -20.58
CA ILE A 188 -2.82 -6.67 -21.53
C ILE A 188 -1.70 -7.39 -20.78
N LYS A 189 -1.37 -8.62 -21.17
CA LYS A 189 -0.20 -9.34 -20.66
C LYS A 189 0.96 -9.17 -21.66
N PRO A 190 2.15 -8.74 -21.21
CA PRO A 190 3.30 -8.67 -22.09
C PRO A 190 3.71 -10.07 -22.56
N ILE A 191 4.16 -10.19 -23.81
CA ILE A 191 4.76 -11.42 -24.33
C ILE A 191 6.07 -11.63 -23.56
N LYS A 192 6.16 -12.74 -22.81
CA LYS A 192 7.41 -13.16 -22.19
C LYS A 192 8.33 -13.69 -23.30
N GLU A 193 9.45 -13.02 -23.53
CA GLU A 193 10.55 -13.67 -24.25
C GLU A 193 11.15 -14.71 -23.31
N ASP A 194 10.97 -16.00 -23.63
CA ASP A 194 11.68 -17.09 -22.97
C ASP A 194 13.18 -16.89 -23.25
N LYS A 195 13.94 -16.51 -22.22
CA LYS A 195 15.40 -16.49 -22.20
C LYS A 195 15.92 -17.68 -21.42
#